data_AF-A0A0P9MX19-F1
#
_entry.id   AF-A0A0P9MX19-F1
#
_cell.length_a   1.000
_cell.length_b   1.000
_cell.length_c   1.000
_cell.angle_alpha   90.00
_cell.angle_beta   90.00
_cell.angle_gamma   90.00
#
_symmetry.space_group_name_H-M   'P 1'
#
loop_
_entity.id
_entity.type
_entity.pdbx_description
1 polymer ?
#
loop_
_entity_poly.entity_id
_entity_poly.type
_entity_poly.pdbx_seq_one_letter_code
_entity_poly.pdbx_strand_id
1 'polypeptide(L)'
;MTILQRVIGGFAVLVVLLLAMAGISYQSTHSISDRISIITGQSAPLSRAASELYVHVLRANQALLGILVSNDPKQIDDGKQPFNDSMARFNQLLDSTPAYIGDRAELRDNLNQQRQLSAAYAEQAQTLIASHRQHVLQSLQSRVLQGSAAARAPN
;
A
#
# COMPACT_ATOMS: atom_id res chain seq x y z
N MET A 1 -55.61 49.89 -2.61
CA MET A 1 -54.52 48.99 -2.17
C MET A 1 -53.81 49.66 -1.01
N THR A 2 -54.08 49.24 0.23
CA THR A 2 -53.57 49.91 1.43
C THR A 2 -52.07 49.63 1.59
N ILE A 3 -51.32 50.63 2.05
CA ILE A 3 -49.86 50.54 2.30
C ILE A 3 -49.54 49.33 3.20
N LEU A 4 -50.46 48.99 4.12
CA LEU A 4 -50.39 47.84 5.02
C LEU A 4 -50.27 46.48 4.31
N GLN A 5 -50.97 46.27 3.19
CA GLN A 5 -50.89 45.02 2.42
C GLN A 5 -49.53 44.85 1.71
N ARG A 6 -48.93 45.95 1.23
CA ARG A 6 -47.59 45.93 0.64
C ARG A 6 -46.51 45.62 1.66
N VAL A 7 -46.63 46.14 2.88
CA VAL A 7 -45.68 45.89 3.98
C VAL A 7 -45.76 44.43 4.44
N ILE A 8 -46.96 43.88 4.62
CA ILE A 8 -47.15 42.47 5.01
C ILE A 8 -46.65 41.53 3.89
N GLY A 9 -46.91 41.86 2.63
CA GLY A 9 -46.41 41.08 1.49
C GLY A 9 -44.88 41.06 1.42
N GLY A 10 -44.22 42.20 1.65
CA GLY A 10 -42.75 42.28 1.71
C GLY A 10 -42.16 41.47 2.87
N PHE A 11 -42.79 41.52 4.04
CA PHE A 11 -42.35 40.76 5.21
C PHE A 11 -42.49 39.24 5.00
N ALA A 12 -43.60 38.79 4.41
CA ALA A 12 -43.80 37.36 4.08
C ALA A 12 -42.71 36.84 3.11
N VAL A 13 -42.35 37.64 2.10
CA VAL A 13 -41.27 37.30 1.16
C VAL A 13 -39.91 37.22 1.87
N LEU A 14 -39.61 38.16 2.77
CA LEU A 14 -38.39 38.14 3.57
C LEU A 14 -38.31 36.91 4.48
N VAL A 15 -39.42 36.52 5.11
CA VAL A 15 -39.47 35.32 5.98
C VAL A 15 -39.24 34.04 5.16
N VAL A 16 -39.82 33.93 3.96
CA VAL A 16 -39.58 32.80 3.07
C VAL A 16 -38.13 32.75 2.59
N LEU A 17 -37.54 33.90 2.26
CA LEU A 17 -36.12 34.01 1.92
C LEU A 17 -35.21 33.60 3.08
N LEU A 18 -35.55 34.00 4.31
CA LEU A 18 -34.82 33.60 5.51
C LEU A 18 -34.95 32.09 5.79
N LEU A 19 -36.12 31.50 5.59
CA LEU A 19 -36.32 30.05 5.71
C LEU A 19 -35.58 29.27 4.63
N ALA A 20 -35.53 29.78 3.40
CA ALA A 20 -34.73 29.20 2.32
C ALA A 20 -33.24 29.27 2.64
N MET A 21 -32.75 30.42 3.14
CA MET A 21 -31.38 30.56 3.63
C MET A 21 -31.09 29.63 4.81
N ALA A 22 -32.03 29.46 5.75
CA ALA A 22 -31.89 28.55 6.88
C ALA A 22 -31.88 27.08 6.43
N GLY A 23 -32.68 26.70 5.43
CA GLY A 23 -32.67 25.36 4.84
C GLY A 23 -31.40 25.05 4.06
N ILE A 24 -30.92 26.00 3.26
CA ILE A 24 -29.62 25.91 2.56
C ILE A 24 -28.46 25.88 3.58
N SER A 25 -28.57 26.67 4.65
CA SER A 25 -27.61 26.67 5.77
C SER A 25 -27.65 25.35 6.55
N TYR A 26 -28.80 24.70 6.71
CA TYR A 26 -28.90 23.36 7.31
C TYR A 26 -28.19 22.31 6.45
N GLN A 27 -28.37 22.34 5.13
CA GLN A 27 -27.62 21.48 4.20
C GLN A 27 -26.11 21.81 4.18
N SER A 28 -25.74 23.09 4.35
CA SER A 28 -24.35 23.56 4.33
C SER A 28 -23.62 23.38 5.67
N THR A 29 -24.33 23.37 6.80
CA THR A 29 -23.75 23.10 8.14
C THR A 29 -23.42 21.61 8.28
N HIS A 30 -24.17 20.74 7.60
CA HIS A 30 -23.84 19.33 7.49
C HIS A 30 -22.61 19.04 6.60
N SER A 31 -22.19 19.99 5.75
CA SER A 31 -20.94 19.90 4.96
C SER A 31 -19.77 20.71 5.56
N ILE A 32 -19.99 21.42 6.67
CA ILE A 32 -18.94 22.11 7.44
C ILE A 32 -18.50 21.29 8.67
N SER A 33 -19.35 20.42 9.23
CA SER A 33 -18.90 19.43 10.22
C SER A 33 -17.95 18.38 9.62
N ASP A 34 -18.01 18.12 8.31
CA ASP A 34 -17.11 17.17 7.66
C ASP A 34 -15.69 17.71 7.51
N ARG A 35 -15.46 19.02 7.43
CA ARG A 35 -14.11 19.56 7.21
C ARG A 35 -13.23 19.61 8.47
N ILE A 36 -13.79 19.39 9.66
CA ILE A 36 -12.99 19.25 10.90
C ILE A 36 -12.86 17.77 11.32
N SER A 37 -13.72 16.87 10.85
CA SER A 37 -13.59 15.41 11.05
C SER A 37 -12.63 14.71 10.06
N ILE A 38 -12.26 15.38 8.95
CA ILE A 38 -11.41 14.79 7.90
C ILE A 38 -9.90 14.81 8.22
N ILE A 39 -9.43 15.61 9.17
CA ILE A 39 -7.98 15.63 9.50
C ILE A 39 -7.61 14.52 10.49
N THR A 40 -8.54 14.05 11.33
CA THR A 40 -8.29 13.02 12.34
C THR A 40 -8.89 11.64 11.98
N GLY A 41 -9.96 11.58 11.17
CA GLY A 41 -10.69 10.34 10.87
C GLY A 41 -10.14 9.48 9.71
N GLN A 42 -9.48 10.07 8.71
CA GLN A 42 -8.99 9.34 7.51
C GLN A 42 -7.48 9.42 7.30
N SER A 43 -6.84 10.55 7.64
CA SER A 43 -5.40 10.73 7.45
C SER A 43 -4.57 9.85 8.40
N ALA A 44 -5.00 9.67 9.64
CA ALA A 44 -4.32 8.82 10.62
C ALA A 44 -4.34 7.32 10.25
N PRO A 45 -5.49 6.71 9.85
CA PRO A 45 -5.49 5.32 9.39
C PRO A 45 -4.75 5.14 8.06
N LEU A 46 -4.85 6.08 7.11
CA LEU A 46 -4.09 6.00 5.86
C LEU A 46 -2.57 6.12 6.09
N SER A 47 -2.13 7.04 6.96
CA SER A 47 -0.72 7.16 7.32
C SER A 47 -0.20 5.91 8.01
N ARG A 48 -0.99 5.28 8.89
CA ARG A 48 -0.63 4.00 9.51
C ARG A 48 -0.53 2.88 8.48
N ALA A 49 -1.51 2.74 7.60
CA ALA A 49 -1.48 1.76 6.52
C ALA A 49 -0.25 1.96 5.61
N ALA A 50 0.07 3.20 5.24
CA ALA A 50 1.27 3.50 4.46
C ALA A 50 2.57 3.13 5.19
N SER A 51 2.67 3.43 6.50
CA SER A 51 3.82 3.04 7.32
C SER A 51 3.97 1.51 7.43
N GLU A 52 2.86 0.79 7.64
CA GLU A 52 2.88 -0.67 7.71
C GLU A 52 3.23 -1.31 6.35
N LEU A 53 2.71 -0.77 5.23
CA LEU A 53 3.13 -1.16 3.89
C LEU A 53 4.65 -0.97 3.72
N TYR A 54 5.18 0.18 4.13
CA TYR A 54 6.61 0.46 4.06
C TYR A 54 7.44 -0.53 4.89
N VAL A 55 7.01 -0.87 6.11
CA VAL A 55 7.70 -1.85 6.95
C VAL A 55 7.75 -3.22 6.28
N HIS A 56 6.65 -3.65 5.66
CA HIS A 56 6.58 -4.97 5.03
C HIS A 56 7.39 -5.05 3.73
N VAL A 57 7.40 -4.02 2.90
CA VAL A 57 8.27 -4.03 1.70
C VAL A 57 9.75 -3.94 2.08
N LEU A 58 10.09 -3.17 3.14
CA LEU A 58 11.47 -3.09 3.63
C LEU A 58 11.96 -4.44 4.18
N ARG A 59 11.14 -5.13 4.97
CA ARG A 59 11.46 -6.47 5.47
C ARG A 59 11.60 -7.50 4.34
N ALA A 60 10.75 -7.42 3.31
CA ALA A 60 10.91 -8.26 2.12
C ALA A 60 12.27 -8.01 1.47
N ASN A 61 12.65 -6.74 1.27
CA ASN A 61 13.93 -6.40 0.68
C ASN A 61 15.13 -6.86 1.52
N GLN A 62 15.06 -6.74 2.86
CA GLN A 62 16.09 -7.26 3.76
C GLN A 62 16.24 -8.77 3.66
N ALA A 63 15.13 -9.51 3.62
CA ALA A 63 15.14 -10.96 3.42
C ALA A 63 15.77 -11.33 2.07
N LEU A 64 15.39 -10.63 1.00
CA LEU A 64 15.97 -10.82 -0.33
C LEU A 64 17.49 -10.62 -0.33
N LEU A 65 17.98 -9.51 0.22
CA LEU A 65 19.42 -9.26 0.32
C LEU A 65 20.14 -10.34 1.15
N GLY A 66 19.53 -10.80 2.23
CA GLY A 66 20.03 -11.92 3.04
C GLY A 66 20.17 -13.22 2.23
N ILE A 67 19.20 -13.50 1.35
CA ILE A 67 19.28 -14.64 0.42
C ILE A 67 20.45 -14.46 -0.56
N LEU A 68 20.59 -13.27 -1.16
CA LEU A 68 21.55 -13.01 -2.23
C LEU A 68 23.01 -12.98 -1.76
N VAL A 69 23.26 -12.69 -0.49
CA VAL A 69 24.61 -12.79 0.09
C VAL A 69 24.97 -14.21 0.53
N SER A 70 23.97 -15.09 0.68
CA SER A 70 24.22 -16.46 1.13
C SER A 70 24.84 -17.32 0.02
N ASN A 71 25.80 -18.15 0.41
CA ASN A 71 26.44 -19.17 -0.45
C ASN A 71 26.02 -20.60 -0.07
N ASP A 72 25.02 -20.75 0.79
CA ASP A 72 24.48 -22.05 1.21
C ASP A 72 23.07 -22.22 0.64
N PRO A 73 22.82 -23.25 -0.19
CA PRO A 73 21.49 -23.54 -0.72
C PRO A 73 20.40 -23.67 0.35
N LYS A 74 20.73 -24.16 1.55
CA LYS A 74 19.74 -24.29 2.64
C LYS A 74 19.32 -22.93 3.17
N GLN A 75 20.28 -22.04 3.44
CA GLN A 75 20.00 -20.67 3.88
C GLN A 75 19.22 -19.87 2.83
N ILE A 76 19.48 -20.13 1.55
CA ILE A 76 18.69 -19.55 0.45
C ILE A 76 17.23 -20.03 0.48
N ASP A 77 16.98 -21.31 0.79
CA ASP A 77 15.60 -21.81 0.94
C ASP A 77 14.93 -21.24 2.18
N ASP A 78 15.62 -21.26 3.32
CA ASP A 78 15.10 -20.76 4.59
C ASP A 78 14.73 -19.27 4.50
N GLY A 79 15.52 -18.48 3.75
CA GLY A 79 15.28 -17.06 3.52
C GLY A 79 14.04 -16.76 2.65
N LYS A 80 13.54 -17.72 1.86
CA LYS A 80 12.34 -17.51 1.02
C LYS A 80 11.09 -17.27 1.86
N GLN A 81 10.95 -17.96 2.99
CA GLN A 81 9.76 -17.86 3.80
C GLN A 81 9.59 -16.46 4.41
N PRO A 82 10.59 -15.85 5.06
CA PRO A 82 10.54 -14.46 5.51
C PRO A 82 10.20 -13.46 4.38
N PHE A 83 10.75 -13.66 3.17
CA PHE A 83 10.42 -12.84 2.01
C PHE A 83 8.94 -12.97 1.63
N ASN A 84 8.47 -14.19 1.45
CA ASN A 84 7.09 -14.49 1.04
C ASN A 84 6.07 -14.00 2.08
N ASP A 85 6.35 -14.21 3.37
CA ASP A 85 5.48 -13.77 4.46
C ASP A 85 5.35 -12.24 4.47
N SER A 86 6.44 -11.53 4.21
CA SER A 86 6.43 -10.07 4.19
C SER A 86 5.67 -9.52 2.98
N MET A 87 5.83 -10.14 1.80
CA MET A 87 5.05 -9.79 0.62
C MET A 87 3.56 -10.12 0.77
N ALA A 88 3.22 -11.24 1.42
CA ALA A 88 1.84 -11.60 1.70
C ALA A 88 1.16 -10.57 2.61
N ARG A 89 1.84 -10.15 3.70
CA ARG A 89 1.33 -9.10 4.59
C ARG A 89 1.22 -7.75 3.89
N PHE A 90 2.18 -7.39 3.05
CA PHE A 90 2.11 -6.19 2.22
C PHE A 90 0.86 -6.19 1.34
N ASN A 91 0.63 -7.28 0.60
CA ASN A 91 -0.51 -7.41 -0.30
C ASN A 91 -1.84 -7.39 0.46
N GLN A 92 -1.93 -8.10 1.58
CA GLN A 92 -3.13 -8.09 2.44
C GLN A 92 -3.48 -6.69 2.93
N LEU A 93 -2.47 -5.93 3.35
CA LEU A 93 -2.68 -4.55 3.79
C LEU A 93 -3.10 -3.65 2.62
N LEU A 94 -2.48 -3.83 1.46
CA LEU A 94 -2.82 -3.08 0.25
C LEU A 94 -4.26 -3.36 -0.20
N ASP A 95 -4.75 -4.59 -0.04
CA ASP A 95 -6.12 -4.99 -0.35
C ASP A 95 -7.15 -4.48 0.67
N SER A 96 -6.73 -4.22 1.91
CA SER A 96 -7.58 -3.59 2.94
C SER A 96 -7.62 -2.06 2.85
N THR A 97 -6.65 -1.44 2.17
CA THR A 97 -6.49 0.02 2.07
C THR A 97 -7.66 0.73 1.35
N PRO A 98 -8.36 0.15 0.36
CA PRO A 98 -9.54 0.75 -0.26
C PRO A 98 -10.68 1.09 0.71
N ALA A 99 -10.75 0.47 1.89
CA ALA A 99 -11.75 0.80 2.89
C ALA A 99 -11.61 2.23 3.45
N TYR A 100 -10.43 2.84 3.31
CA TYR A 100 -10.11 4.14 3.92
C TYR A 100 -10.09 5.31 2.92
N ILE A 101 -10.23 5.06 1.62
CA ILE A 101 -10.04 6.09 0.56
C ILE A 101 -11.36 6.70 0.04
N GLY A 102 -12.51 6.13 0.38
CA GLY A 102 -13.82 6.58 -0.13
C GLY A 102 -13.92 6.54 -1.67
N ASP A 103 -14.64 7.50 -2.26
CA ASP A 103 -14.86 7.58 -3.72
C ASP A 103 -13.77 8.35 -4.49
N ARG A 104 -12.57 8.49 -3.92
CA ARG A 104 -11.46 9.22 -4.58
C ARG A 104 -10.81 8.36 -5.67
N ALA A 105 -11.19 8.59 -6.93
CA ALA A 105 -10.70 7.85 -8.10
C ALA A 105 -9.17 7.82 -8.20
N GLU A 106 -8.50 8.96 -8.01
CA GLU A 106 -7.03 9.07 -8.07
C GLU A 106 -6.32 8.16 -7.05
N LEU A 107 -6.88 8.01 -5.84
CA LEU A 107 -6.32 7.11 -4.83
C LEU A 107 -6.55 5.64 -5.19
N ARG A 108 -7.70 5.31 -5.80
CA ARG A 108 -7.97 3.95 -6.29
C ARG A 108 -6.98 3.56 -7.38
N ASP A 109 -6.70 4.47 -8.31
CA ASP A 109 -5.73 4.24 -9.37
C ASP A 109 -4.31 4.07 -8.83
N ASN A 110 -3.92 4.89 -7.84
CA ASN A 110 -2.62 4.72 -7.17
C ASN A 110 -2.50 3.35 -6.49
N LEU A 111 -3.54 2.87 -5.79
CA LEU A 111 -3.53 1.54 -5.18
C LEU A 111 -3.46 0.42 -6.23
N ASN A 112 -4.18 0.56 -7.35
CA ASN A 112 -4.10 -0.39 -8.45
C ASN A 112 -2.68 -0.47 -9.02
N GLN A 113 -2.04 0.68 -9.22
CA GLN A 113 -0.64 0.75 -9.65
C GLN A 113 0.31 0.12 -8.61
N GLN A 114 0.10 0.37 -7.32
CA GLN A 114 0.89 -0.27 -6.26
C GLN A 114 0.75 -1.79 -6.25
N ARG A 115 -0.45 -2.33 -6.54
CA ARG A 115 -0.64 -3.80 -6.65
C ARG A 115 0.16 -4.37 -7.81
N GLN A 116 0.15 -3.71 -8.96
CA GLN A 116 0.93 -4.14 -10.12
C GLN A 116 2.44 -4.12 -9.83
N LEU A 117 2.92 -3.04 -9.21
CA LEU A 117 4.34 -2.92 -8.83
C LEU A 117 4.75 -3.98 -7.80
N SER A 118 3.89 -4.26 -6.80
CA SER A 118 4.13 -5.31 -5.81
C SER A 118 4.24 -6.70 -6.45
N ALA A 119 3.32 -7.02 -7.36
CA ALA A 119 3.34 -8.29 -8.08
C ALA A 119 4.61 -8.43 -8.94
N ALA A 120 4.96 -7.40 -9.70
CA ALA A 120 6.18 -7.39 -10.51
C ALA A 120 7.45 -7.53 -9.65
N TYR A 121 7.51 -6.84 -8.51
CA TYR A 121 8.63 -6.95 -7.58
C TYR A 121 8.76 -8.39 -7.02
N ALA A 122 7.64 -8.99 -6.59
CA ALA A 122 7.65 -10.36 -6.09
C ALA A 122 8.14 -11.37 -7.13
N GLU A 123 7.67 -11.25 -8.37
CA GLU A 123 8.07 -12.11 -9.49
C GLU A 123 9.56 -11.97 -9.82
N GLN A 124 10.06 -10.73 -9.92
CA GLN A 124 11.47 -10.46 -10.18
C GLN A 124 12.36 -10.99 -9.06
N ALA A 125 11.96 -10.78 -7.80
CA ALA A 125 12.68 -11.30 -6.64
C ALA A 125 12.74 -12.83 -6.64
N GLN A 126 11.62 -13.51 -6.94
CA GLN A 126 11.60 -14.97 -7.03
C GLN A 126 12.51 -15.50 -8.15
N THR A 127 12.49 -14.85 -9.30
CA THR A 127 13.38 -15.17 -10.42
C THR A 127 14.84 -15.01 -10.02
N LEU A 128 15.17 -13.91 -9.35
CA LEU A 128 16.52 -13.63 -8.88
C LEU A 128 16.99 -14.64 -7.81
N ILE A 129 16.13 -14.99 -6.85
CA ILE A 129 16.40 -16.02 -5.83
C ILE A 129 16.68 -17.37 -6.51
N ALA A 130 15.86 -17.76 -7.48
CA ALA A 130 16.03 -19.02 -8.21
C ALA A 130 17.35 -19.04 -8.99
N SER A 131 17.67 -17.94 -9.68
CA SER A 131 18.92 -17.78 -10.42
C SER A 131 20.14 -17.84 -9.50
N HIS A 132 20.12 -17.11 -8.38
CA HIS A 132 21.20 -17.11 -7.40
C HIS A 132 21.43 -18.50 -6.80
N ARG A 133 20.36 -19.20 -6.41
CA ARG A 133 20.43 -20.59 -5.94
C ARG A 133 21.13 -21.49 -6.94
N GLN A 134 20.74 -21.40 -8.22
CA GLN A 134 21.30 -22.22 -9.27
C GLN A 134 22.81 -21.94 -9.44
N HIS A 135 23.20 -20.66 -9.40
CA HIS A 135 24.60 -20.26 -9.44
C HIS A 135 25.40 -20.82 -8.25
N VAL A 136 24.87 -20.73 -7.03
CA VAL A 136 25.50 -21.31 -5.83
C VAL A 136 25.70 -22.82 -5.97
N LEU A 137 24.69 -23.56 -6.42
CA LEU A 137 24.79 -25.01 -6.65
C LEU A 137 25.86 -25.37 -7.68
N GLN A 138 25.93 -24.63 -8.79
CA GLN A 138 26.97 -24.82 -9.82
C GLN A 138 28.36 -24.55 -9.26
N SER A 139 28.52 -23.52 -8.44
CA SER A 139 29.80 -23.18 -7.80
C SER A 139 30.28 -24.25 -6.81
N LEU A 140 29.34 -24.94 -6.15
CA LEU A 140 29.67 -26.05 -5.25
C LEU A 140 30.10 -27.29 -6.04
N GLN A 141 29.39 -27.61 -7.13
CA GLN A 141 29.74 -28.72 -8.01
C GLN A 141 31.13 -28.54 -8.63
N SER A 142 31.45 -27.35 -9.12
CA SER A 142 32.77 -27.08 -9.71
C SER A 142 33.91 -27.26 -8.70
N ARG A 143 33.72 -26.84 -7.44
CA ARG A 143 34.70 -27.07 -6.36
C ARG A 143 34.90 -28.55 -6.06
N VAL A 144 33.83 -29.35 -6.02
CA VAL A 144 33.92 -30.80 -5.80
C VAL A 144 34.71 -31.49 -6.91
N LEU A 145 34.45 -31.12 -8.16
CA LEU A 145 35.17 -31.66 -9.33
C LEU A 145 36.66 -31.29 -9.30
N GLN A 146 37.00 -30.04 -8.99
CA GLN A 146 38.39 -29.58 -8.89
C GLN A 146 39.14 -30.26 -7.73
N GLY A 147 38.51 -30.39 -6.56
CA GLY A 147 39.09 -31.11 -5.43
C GLY A 147 39.32 -32.59 -5.72
N SER A 148 38.39 -33.23 -6.44
CA SER A 148 38.52 -34.63 -6.86
C SER A 148 39.61 -34.85 -7.90
N ALA A 149 39.82 -33.90 -8.82
CA ALA A 149 40.89 -33.94 -9.81
C ALA A 149 42.28 -33.74 -9.17
N ALA A 150 42.41 -32.81 -8.21
CA ALA A 150 43.64 -32.58 -7.47
C ALA A 150 44.07 -33.80 -6.62
N ALA A 151 43.11 -34.50 -6.01
CA ALA A 151 43.37 -35.71 -5.24
C ALA A 151 43.81 -36.92 -6.09
N ARG A 152 43.62 -36.87 -7.41
CA ARG A 152 43.91 -37.98 -8.35
C ARG A 152 45.16 -37.76 -9.20
N ALA A 153 45.87 -36.65 -9.01
CA ALA A 153 47.17 -36.42 -9.65
C ALA A 153 48.26 -37.27 -8.93
N PRO A 154 48.88 -38.26 -9.61
CA PRO A 154 49.96 -39.05 -9.01
C PRO A 154 51.24 -38.21 -8.88
N ASN A 155 51.99 -38.45 -7.79
CA ASN A 155 53.39 -38.05 -7.65
C ASN A 155 54.28 -38.70 -8.70
#